data_AF-A0A7C8F9S7-F1
#
_entry.id   AF-A0A7C8F9S7-F1
#
_cell.length_a   1.000
_cell.length_b   1.000
_cell.length_c   1.000
_cell.angle_alpha   90.00
_cell.angle_beta   90.00
_cell.angle_gamma   90.00
#
_symmetry.space_group_name_H-M   'P 1'
#
loop_
_entity.id
_entity.type
_entity.pdbx_description
1 polymer ?
#
loop_
_entity_poly.entity_id
_entity_poly.type
_entity_poly.pdbx_seq_one_letter_code
_entity_poly.pdbx_strand_id
1 'polypeptide(L)'
;MKIDKRDWIFIAMVVVVLGIFVWISGKEKTTTVPRDAMHQVSYDAAFKNAPGPDASIFKRAFFKPDKKGAEVYCEPCHREKEVPFPPNHPPKNRCLFCHKLKK
;
A
#
# COMPACT_ATOMS: atom_id res chain seq x y z
N MET A 1 -5.22 30.37 -19.28
CA MET A 1 -6.58 29.86 -19.00
C MET A 1 -7.14 30.69 -17.86
N LYS A 2 -8.25 31.41 -18.08
CA LYS A 2 -8.88 32.24 -17.04
C LYS A 2 -9.96 31.38 -16.38
N ILE A 3 -9.83 31.14 -15.08
CA ILE A 3 -10.79 30.36 -14.31
C ILE A 3 -12.01 31.26 -14.07
N ASP A 4 -13.16 30.86 -14.60
CA ASP A 4 -14.41 31.61 -14.43
C ASP A 4 -15.12 31.26 -13.11
N LYS A 5 -16.14 32.03 -12.74
CA LYS A 5 -16.95 31.79 -11.53
C LYS A 5 -17.57 30.39 -11.51
N ARG A 6 -17.90 29.82 -12.68
CA ARG A 6 -18.45 28.46 -12.81
C ARG A 6 -17.40 27.39 -12.50
N ASP A 7 -16.16 27.61 -12.91
CA ASP A 7 -15.04 26.71 -12.62
C ASP A 7 -14.73 26.68 -11.12
N TRP A 8 -14.84 27.81 -10.43
CA TRP A 8 -14.73 27.88 -8.97
C TRP A 8 -15.78 27.03 -8.24
N ILE A 9 -17.02 27.05 -8.73
CA ILE A 9 -18.10 26.20 -8.17
C ILE A 9 -17.77 24.73 -8.40
N PHE A 10 -17.27 24.36 -9.58
CA PHE A 10 -16.88 22.99 -9.89
C PHE A 10 -15.70 22.51 -9.03
N ILE A 11 -14.66 23.35 -8.87
CA ILE A 11 -13.52 23.05 -8.00
C ILE A 11 -13.96 22.87 -6.55
N ALA A 12 -14.83 23.75 -6.05
CA ALA A 12 -15.36 23.64 -4.69
C ALA A 12 -16.12 22.31 -4.49
N MET A 13 -16.94 21.91 -5.46
CA MET A 13 -17.64 20.62 -5.43
C MET A 13 -16.67 19.44 -5.39
N VAL A 14 -15.63 19.45 -6.23
CA VAL A 14 -14.60 18.39 -6.24
C VAL A 14 -13.90 18.30 -4.89
N VAL A 15 -13.52 19.44 -4.30
CA VAL A 15 -12.89 19.48 -2.98
C VAL A 15 -13.80 18.91 -1.89
N VAL A 16 -15.10 19.24 -1.92
CA VAL A 16 -16.09 18.69 -0.99
C VAL A 16 -16.20 17.18 -1.13
N VAL A 17 -16.33 16.67 -2.37
CA VAL A 17 -16.42 15.23 -2.64
C VAL A 17 -15.17 14.50 -2.14
N LEU A 18 -13.97 15.01 -2.47
CA LEU A 18 -12.71 14.42 -2.00
C LEU A 18 -12.59 14.47 -0.47
N GLY A 19 -13.01 15.56 0.16
CA GLY A 19 -13.04 15.69 1.62
C GLY A 19 -13.93 14.63 2.29
N ILE A 20 -15.12 14.39 1.74
CA ILE A 20 -16.03 13.34 2.22
C ILE A 20 -15.39 11.95 2.06
N PHE A 21 -14.79 11.66 0.91
CA PHE A 21 -14.10 10.38 0.69
C PHE A 21 -13.00 10.13 1.72
N VAL A 22 -12.17 11.15 2.00
CA VAL A 22 -11.10 11.05 3.01
C VAL A 22 -11.66 10.86 4.41
N TRP A 23 -12.79 11.50 4.72
CA TRP A 23 -13.45 11.35 6.02
C TRP A 23 -14.01 9.93 6.22
N ILE A 24 -14.58 9.32 5.18
CA ILE A 24 -15.21 8.00 5.25
C ILE A 24 -14.20 6.84 5.10
N SER A 25 -13.04 7.05 4.46
CA SER A 25 -12.11 5.96 4.13
C SER A 25 -11.61 5.15 5.34
N GLY A 26 -11.66 5.73 6.54
CA GLY A 26 -11.35 5.03 7.79
C GLY A 26 -9.88 4.56 7.90
N LYS A 27 -9.60 3.77 8.93
CA LYS A 27 -8.28 3.14 9.15
C LYS A 27 -8.21 1.77 8.48
N GLU A 28 -6.99 1.34 8.18
CA GLU A 28 -6.72 -0.02 7.68
C GLU A 28 -7.25 -1.05 8.67
N LYS A 29 -8.09 -1.98 8.19
CA LYS A 29 -8.73 -3.02 9.03
C LYS A 29 -7.98 -4.35 9.00
N THR A 30 -6.99 -4.48 8.12
CA THR A 30 -6.25 -5.70 7.84
C THR A 30 -4.98 -5.79 8.68
N THR A 31 -4.57 -7.02 9.02
CA THR A 31 -3.32 -7.25 9.76
C THR A 31 -2.12 -6.85 8.91
N THR A 32 -1.13 -6.20 9.51
CA THR A 32 0.14 -5.84 8.85
C THR A 32 1.09 -7.03 8.82
N VAL A 33 2.01 -7.05 7.86
CA VAL A 33 3.06 -8.08 7.82
C VAL A 33 3.98 -7.91 9.04
N PRO A 34 4.23 -8.97 9.84
CA PRO A 34 5.14 -8.88 10.97
C PRO A 34 6.55 -8.40 10.57
N ARG A 35 7.23 -7.67 11.45
CA ARG A 35 8.66 -7.35 11.30
C ARG A 35 9.45 -8.30 12.18
N ASP A 36 9.67 -9.50 11.67
CA ASP A 36 10.47 -10.53 12.33
C ASP A 36 11.39 -11.21 11.31
N ALA A 37 12.24 -12.11 11.81
CA ALA A 37 13.23 -12.80 10.99
C ALA A 37 12.61 -13.62 9.84
N MET A 38 11.39 -14.15 10.02
CA MET A 38 10.72 -14.98 9.02
C MET A 38 10.14 -14.14 7.88
N HIS A 39 9.71 -12.92 8.17
CA HIS A 39 9.09 -12.01 7.19
C HIS A 39 10.06 -11.01 6.58
N GLN A 40 11.30 -10.94 7.08
CA GLN A 40 12.31 -9.97 6.64
C GLN A 40 12.56 -10.03 5.12
N VAL A 41 12.53 -11.22 4.52
CA VAL A 41 12.71 -11.42 3.07
C VAL A 41 11.70 -10.60 2.24
N SER A 42 10.47 -10.44 2.74
CA SER A 42 9.43 -9.65 2.04
C SER A 42 9.72 -8.14 2.13
N TYR A 43 10.31 -7.69 3.23
CA TYR A 43 10.76 -6.30 3.38
C TYR A 43 11.97 -6.04 2.48
N ASP A 44 12.97 -6.92 2.52
CA ASP A 44 14.18 -6.75 1.71
C ASP A 44 13.86 -6.76 0.22
N ALA A 45 12.99 -7.67 -0.23
CA ALA A 45 12.53 -7.69 -1.62
C ALA A 45 11.77 -6.42 -2.01
N ALA A 46 10.84 -5.95 -1.16
CA ALA A 46 10.04 -4.77 -1.47
C ALA A 46 10.86 -3.46 -1.49
N PHE A 47 11.89 -3.38 -0.64
CA PHE A 47 12.72 -2.19 -0.45
C PHE A 47 14.11 -2.30 -1.07
N LYS A 48 14.41 -3.36 -1.85
CA LYS A 48 15.70 -3.59 -2.51
C LYS A 48 16.21 -2.39 -3.31
N ASN A 49 15.30 -1.66 -3.95
CA ASN A 49 15.61 -0.49 -4.77
C ASN A 49 15.27 0.84 -4.07
N ALA A 50 15.17 0.83 -2.74
CA ALA A 50 14.89 2.03 -1.97
C ALA A 50 16.00 3.07 -2.17
N PRO A 51 15.66 4.35 -2.37
CA PRO A 51 16.65 5.41 -2.49
C PRO A 51 17.43 5.56 -1.18
N GLY A 52 18.76 5.67 -1.31
CA GLY A 52 19.65 5.95 -0.19
C GLY A 52 19.46 7.35 0.41
N PRO A 53 20.15 7.65 1.53
CA PRO A 53 20.08 8.96 2.18
C PRO A 53 20.50 10.14 1.28
N ASP A 54 21.38 9.85 0.32
CA ASP A 54 21.99 10.74 -0.67
C ASP A 54 21.09 11.03 -1.90
N ALA A 55 20.01 10.27 -2.07
CA ALA A 55 19.08 10.49 -3.18
C ALA A 55 18.31 11.82 -3.05
N SER A 56 17.95 12.40 -4.19
CA SER A 56 17.17 13.64 -4.23
C SER A 56 15.84 13.51 -3.47
N ILE A 57 15.39 14.62 -2.89
CA ILE A 57 14.13 14.71 -2.14
C ILE A 57 12.96 14.19 -2.98
N PHE A 58 12.93 14.52 -4.27
CA PHE A 58 11.91 14.02 -5.20
C PHE A 58 11.94 12.50 -5.33
N LYS A 59 13.11 11.88 -5.49
CA LYS A 59 13.23 10.42 -5.63
C LYS A 59 12.78 9.69 -4.35
N ARG A 60 13.07 10.26 -3.18
CA ARG A 60 12.63 9.73 -1.88
C ARG A 60 11.12 9.89 -1.65
N ALA A 61 10.56 11.06 -1.99
CA ALA A 61 9.14 11.36 -1.80
C ALA A 61 8.22 10.51 -2.68
N PHE A 62 8.66 10.17 -3.91
CA PHE A 62 7.86 9.41 -4.87
C PHE A 62 8.25 7.92 -4.96
N PHE A 63 9.15 7.44 -4.10
CA PHE A 63 9.49 6.02 -4.07
C PHE A 63 8.29 5.16 -3.67
N LYS A 64 8.10 4.05 -4.40
CA LYS A 64 7.10 3.03 -4.11
C LYS A 64 7.80 1.67 -3.98
N PRO A 65 7.62 0.96 -2.86
CA PRO A 65 8.17 -0.38 -2.69
C PRO A 65 7.63 -1.34 -3.75
N ASP A 66 8.46 -2.29 -4.19
CA ASP A 66 8.04 -3.34 -5.12
C ASP A 66 7.25 -4.43 -4.39
N LYS A 67 5.98 -4.12 -4.11
CA LYS A 67 5.07 -5.04 -3.44
C LYS A 67 4.81 -6.29 -4.26
N LYS A 68 4.71 -6.16 -5.59
CA LYS A 68 4.38 -7.31 -6.44
C LYS A 68 5.54 -8.29 -6.49
N GLY A 69 6.77 -7.80 -6.59
CA GLY A 69 7.96 -8.63 -6.51
C GLY A 69 8.13 -9.33 -5.16
N ALA A 70 7.77 -8.67 -4.06
CA ALA A 70 7.86 -9.25 -2.72
C ALA A 70 6.78 -10.31 -2.40
N GLU A 71 5.62 -10.26 -3.04
CA GLU A 71 4.50 -11.18 -2.78
C GLU A 71 4.82 -12.65 -3.11
N VAL A 72 5.81 -12.91 -3.97
CA VAL A 72 6.23 -14.28 -4.34
C VAL A 72 6.75 -15.09 -3.15
N TYR A 73 7.21 -14.41 -2.10
CA TYR A 73 7.74 -15.04 -0.88
C TYR A 73 6.64 -15.41 0.12
N CYS A 74 5.39 -15.01 -0.10
CA CYS A 74 4.29 -15.31 0.81
C CYS A 74 3.71 -16.71 0.61
N GLU A 75 3.51 -17.12 -0.66
CA GLU A 75 2.83 -18.37 -1.02
C GLU A 75 3.50 -19.66 -0.49
N PRO A 76 4.84 -19.77 -0.39
CA PRO A 76 5.47 -20.98 0.12
C PRO A 76 4.99 -21.38 1.52
N CYS A 77 4.77 -20.42 2.42
CA CYS A 77 4.34 -20.67 3.81
C CYS A 77 2.83 -20.46 3.99
N HIS A 78 2.25 -19.41 3.38
CA HIS A 78 0.81 -19.08 3.49
C HIS A 78 -0.04 -19.85 2.46
N ARG A 79 0.18 -21.18 2.37
CA ARG A 79 -0.65 -22.10 1.59
C ARG A 79 -1.56 -22.89 2.54
N GLU A 80 -2.46 -23.69 1.98
CA GLU A 80 -3.41 -24.53 2.73
C GLU A 80 -2.78 -25.51 3.74
N LYS A 81 -1.47 -25.82 3.67
CA LYS A 81 -0.85 -26.90 4.47
C LYS A 81 0.09 -26.46 5.60
N GLU A 82 0.63 -25.24 5.57
CA GLU A 82 1.57 -24.77 6.61
C GLU A 82 0.94 -23.67 7.48
N VAL A 83 0.44 -22.59 6.86
CA VAL A 83 -0.31 -21.53 7.54
C VAL A 83 -1.61 -21.24 6.78
N PRO A 84 -2.74 -21.87 7.16
CA PRO A 84 -3.99 -21.72 6.44
C PRO A 84 -4.56 -20.31 6.62
N PHE A 85 -5.18 -19.81 5.56
CA PHE A 85 -5.95 -18.57 5.62
C PHE A 85 -7.25 -18.75 6.40
N PRO A 86 -7.80 -17.69 7.01
CA PRO A 86 -9.11 -17.75 7.64
C PRO A 86 -10.21 -18.06 6.61
N PRO A 87 -11.36 -18.64 7.02
CA PRO A 87 -12.41 -19.09 6.11
C PRO A 87 -12.95 -18.04 5.13
N ASN A 88 -12.93 -16.76 5.53
CA ASN A 88 -13.43 -15.63 4.73
C ASN A 88 -12.30 -14.82 4.08
N HIS A 89 -11.12 -15.40 3.91
CA HIS A 89 -10.02 -14.70 3.25
C HIS A 89 -10.33 -14.49 1.76
N PRO A 90 -10.08 -13.30 1.19
CA PRO A 90 -10.27 -13.06 -0.24
C PRO A 90 -9.36 -13.97 -1.08
N PRO A 91 -9.58 -14.04 -2.41
CA PRO A 91 -8.70 -14.80 -3.30
C PRO A 91 -7.22 -14.48 -3.11
N LYS A 92 -6.35 -15.46 -3.39
CA LYS A 92 -4.90 -15.41 -3.15
C LYS A 92 -4.16 -14.52 -4.18
N ASN A 93 -4.71 -13.34 -4.48
CA ASN A 93 -4.08 -12.36 -5.36
C ASN A 93 -3.72 -11.11 -4.55
N ARG A 94 -2.46 -10.66 -4.66
CA ARG A 94 -1.98 -9.39 -4.10
C ARG A 94 -1.99 -9.29 -2.56
N CYS A 95 -1.25 -10.17 -1.89
CA CYS A 95 -1.13 -10.19 -0.41
C CYS A 95 -0.81 -8.80 0.18
N LEU A 96 0.17 -8.09 -0.38
CA LEU A 96 0.66 -6.80 0.14
C LEU A 96 -0.22 -5.59 -0.25
N PHE A 97 -1.32 -5.84 -0.98
CA PHE A 97 -2.35 -4.83 -1.19
C PHE A 97 -3.15 -4.60 0.09
N CYS A 98 -3.59 -5.68 0.74
CA CYS A 98 -4.32 -5.66 2.00
C CYS A 98 -3.39 -5.69 3.21
N HIS A 99 -2.38 -6.56 3.21
CA HIS A 99 -1.43 -6.70 4.32
C HIS A 99 -0.24 -5.77 4.13
N LYS A 100 -0.32 -4.55 4.68
CA LYS A 100 0.75 -3.57 4.48
C LYS A 100 2.04 -3.97 5.20
N LEU A 101 3.16 -3.66 4.57
CA LEU A 101 4.46 -3.61 5.23
C LEU A 101 4.50 -2.40 6.17
N LYS A 102 5.03 -2.58 7.38
CA LYS A 102 5.26 -1.47 8.30
C LYS A 102 6.32 -0.53 7.71
N LYS A 103 6.12 0.79 7.86
CA LYS A 103 7.13 1.80 7.54
C LYS A 103 8.20 1.84 8.61
#